data_AF-A0A0N8QC88-F1
#
_entry.id   AF-A0A0N8QC88-F1
#
_cell.length_a   1.000
_cell.length_b   1.000
_cell.length_c   1.000
_cell.angle_alpha   90.00
_cell.angle_beta   90.00
_cell.angle_gamma   90.00
#
_symmetry.space_group_name_H-M   'P 1'
#
loop_
_entity.id
_entity.type
_entity.pdbx_description
1 polymer ?
#
loop_
_entity_poly.entity_id
_entity_poly.type
_entity_poly.pdbx_seq_one_letter_code
_entity_poly.pdbx_strand_id
1 'polypeptide(L)' 'ERIFAQQQSGVSKKRVGLLPQERTPVREGTEIVDEQGAVIGTVCSGGFGPSLAGPLAMGYLHNDYTTLNTPVWA' A
#
# COMPACT_ATOMS: atom_id res chain seq x y z
N GLU A 1 3.15 20.82 -16.48
CA GLU A 1 4.26 19.98 -16.99
C GLU A 1 4.43 18.66 -16.22
N ARG A 2 4.69 18.66 -14.91
CA ARG A 2 4.94 17.44 -14.10
C ARG A 2 3.88 16.33 -14.25
N ILE A 3 2.59 16.66 -14.21
CA ILE A 3 1.51 15.67 -14.28
C ILE A 3 1.49 14.96 -15.65
N PHE A 4 1.66 15.72 -16.75
CA PHE A 4 1.70 15.14 -18.09
C PHE A 4 2.91 14.22 -18.30
N ALA A 5 4.07 14.60 -17.76
CA ALA A 5 5.25 13.73 -17.78
C ALA A 5 5.01 12.41 -17.01
N GLN A 6 4.37 12.47 -15.84
CA GLN A 6 4.02 11.27 -15.07
C GLN A 6 2.97 10.39 -15.75
N GLN A 7 2.05 10.97 -16.52
CA GLN A 7 1.09 10.21 -17.33
C GLN A 7 1.79 9.43 -18.45
N GLN A 8 2.83 9.99 -19.05
CA GLN A 8 3.56 9.36 -20.17
C GLN A 8 4.62 8.36 -19.70
N SER A 9 5.40 8.73 -18.69
CA SER A 9 6.58 7.96 -18.24
C SER A 9 6.33 7.12 -16.99
N GLY A 10 5.16 7.24 -16.36
CA GLY A 10 4.84 6.57 -15.11
C GLY A 10 5.31 7.32 -13.85
N VAL A 11 5.11 6.67 -12.70
CA VAL A 11 5.40 7.22 -11.37
C VAL A 11 6.26 6.24 -10.57
N SER A 12 7.10 6.76 -9.68
CA SER A 12 7.91 5.91 -8.79
C SER A 12 7.11 5.28 -7.66
N LYS A 13 5.98 5.89 -7.27
CA LYS A 13 5.10 5.37 -6.22
C LYS A 13 3.64 5.45 -6.64
N LYS A 14 2.85 4.46 -6.24
CA LYS A 14 1.41 4.39 -6.51
C LYS A 14 0.65 4.15 -5.21
N ARG A 15 -0.53 4.76 -5.11
CA ARG A 15 -1.47 4.46 -4.01
C ARG A 15 -2.18 3.15 -4.30
N VAL A 16 -2.16 2.23 -3.34
CA VAL A 16 -2.78 0.90 -3.43
C VAL A 16 -3.72 0.66 -2.26
N GLY A 17 -4.69 -0.23 -2.46
CA GLY A 17 -5.43 -0.85 -1.37
C GLY A 17 -4.65 -2.03 -0.83
N LEU A 18 -4.74 -2.24 0.48
CA LEU A 18 -4.09 -3.32 1.21
C LEU A 18 -5.18 -4.09 1.96
N LEU A 19 -5.09 -5.42 1.91
CA LEU A 19 -5.97 -6.32 2.64
C LEU A 19 -5.16 -7.06 3.70
N PRO A 20 -5.13 -6.55 4.95
CA PRO A 20 -4.48 -7.26 6.05
C PRO A 20 -5.11 -8.64 6.26
N GLN A 21 -4.26 -9.66 6.43
CA GLN A 21 -4.72 -11.03 6.73
C GLN A 21 -4.98 -11.23 8.22
N GLU A 22 -4.30 -10.46 9.06
CA GLU A 22 -4.48 -10.47 10.52
C GLU A 22 -5.64 -9.57 10.96
N ARG A 23 -6.27 -9.91 12.09
CA ARG A 23 -7.44 -9.18 12.61
C ARG A 23 -7.15 -7.74 13.04
N THR A 24 -5.91 -7.44 13.41
CA THR A 24 -5.51 -6.11 13.90
C THR A 24 -5.37 -5.14 12.73
N PRO A 25 -6.11 -4.02 12.71
CA PRO A 25 -5.97 -3.04 11.64
C PRO A 25 -4.59 -2.38 11.65
N VAL A 26 -3.97 -2.29 10.47
CA VAL A 26 -2.76 -1.50 10.27
C VAL A 26 -3.10 -0.01 10.30
N ARG A 27 -2.24 0.82 10.93
CA ARG A 27 -2.51 2.25 11.11
C ARG A 27 -1.63 3.11 10.20
N GLU A 28 -2.03 4.36 10.01
CA GLU A 28 -1.24 5.37 9.31
C GLU A 28 0.18 5.48 9.90
N GLY A 29 1.17 5.65 9.03
CA GLY A 29 2.58 5.76 9.40
C GLY A 29 3.31 4.42 9.50
N THR A 30 2.61 3.29 9.44
CA THR A 30 3.26 1.96 9.46
C THR A 30 4.08 1.76 8.18
N GLU A 31 5.35 1.36 8.31
CA GLU A 31 6.20 1.01 7.18
C GLU A 31 5.70 -0.27 6.52
N ILE A 32 5.82 -0.32 5.19
CA ILE A 32 5.53 -1.52 4.42
C ILE A 32 6.86 -2.02 3.86
N VAL A 33 7.16 -3.29 4.10
CA VAL A 33 8.40 -3.95 3.69
C VAL A 33 8.13 -5.08 2.70
N ASP A 34 9.14 -5.44 1.92
CA ASP A 34 9.16 -6.67 1.12
C ASP A 34 9.57 -7.89 1.95
N GLU A 35 9.68 -9.05 1.29
CA GLU A 35 9.98 -10.33 1.94
C GLU A 35 11.37 -10.33 2.60
N GLN A 36 12.28 -9.49 2.08
CA GLN A 36 13.64 -9.33 2.59
C GLN A 36 13.73 -8.26 3.69
N GLY A 37 12.60 -7.62 4.03
CA GLY A 37 12.53 -6.57 5.05
C GLY A 37 12.93 -5.19 4.54
N ALA A 38 13.10 -4.98 3.23
CA ALA A 38 13.40 -3.66 2.68
C ALA A 38 12.14 -2.79 2.68
N VAL A 39 12.24 -1.54 3.13
CA VAL A 39 11.12 -0.60 3.14
C VAL A 39 10.75 -0.20 1.71
N ILE A 40 9.54 -0.58 1.30
CA ILE A 40 8.99 -0.34 -0.04
C ILE A 40 7.85 0.68 -0.03
N GLY A 41 7.38 1.11 1.14
CA GLY A 41 6.32 2.09 1.25
C GLY A 41 5.83 2.35 2.66
N THR A 42 4.66 2.97 2.76
CA THR A 42 4.06 3.36 4.04
C THR A 42 2.53 3.37 3.93
N VAL A 43 1.86 2.93 5.00
CA VAL A 43 0.42 3.03 5.16
C VAL A 43 0.02 4.48 5.40
N CYS A 44 -0.94 4.99 4.63
CA CYS A 44 -1.49 6.34 4.81
C CYS A 44 -2.86 6.35 5.49
N SER A 45 -3.59 5.23 5.50
CA SER A 45 -4.86 5.09 6.21
C SER A 45 -5.14 3.62 6.47
N GLY A 46 -5.75 3.28 7.59
CA GLY A 46 -6.21 1.92 7.83
C GLY A 46 -7.13 1.82 9.04
N GLY A 47 -7.97 0.77 9.03
CA GLY A 47 -9.04 0.60 10.00
C GLY A 47 -9.89 -0.64 9.74
N PHE A 48 -11.00 -0.75 10.44
CA PHE A 48 -12.00 -1.81 10.24
C PHE A 48 -13.13 -1.29 9.36
N GLY A 49 -13.43 -1.99 8.26
CA GLY A 49 -14.54 -1.67 7.38
C GLY A 49 -15.79 -2.50 7.73
N PRO A 50 -16.88 -1.89 8.24
CA PRO A 50 -18.09 -2.62 8.61
C PRO A 50 -18.71 -3.41 7.45
N SER A 51 -18.69 -2.86 6.23
CA SER A 51 -19.22 -3.53 5.04
C SER A 51 -18.37 -4.72 4.57
N LEU A 52 -17.05 -4.65 4.79
CA LEU A 52 -16.13 -5.77 4.51
C LEU A 52 -16.12 -6.80 5.65
N ALA A 53 -16.66 -6.43 6.82
CA ALA A 53 -16.52 -7.15 8.08
C ALA A 53 -15.06 -7.52 8.41
N GLY A 54 -14.11 -6.64 8.05
CA GLY A 54 -12.69 -6.93 8.17
C GLY A 54 -11.79 -5.70 8.15
N PRO A 55 -10.49 -5.88 8.46
CA PRO A 55 -9.49 -4.83 8.36
C PRO A 55 -9.20 -4.49 6.90
N LEU A 56 -8.91 -3.22 6.64
CA LEU A 56 -8.44 -2.73 5.35
C LEU A 56 -7.51 -1.53 5.55
N ALA A 57 -6.62 -1.31 4.59
CA ALA A 57 -5.71 -0.17 4.61
C ALA A 57 -5.46 0.36 3.19
N MET A 58 -4.87 1.55 3.13
CA MET A 58 -4.29 2.16 1.94
C MET A 58 -2.86 2.56 2.23
N GLY A 59 -2.00 2.45 1.22
CA GLY A 59 -0.60 2.88 1.33
C GLY A 59 -0.05 3.32 0.00
N TYR A 60 1.10 3.99 0.04
CA TYR A 60 1.90 4.25 -1.14
C TYR A 60 3.05 3.26 -1.18
N LEU A 61 3.15 2.50 -2.27
CA LEU A 61 4.24 1.56 -2.53
C LEU A 61 5.09 2.02 -3.70
N HIS A 62 6.35 1.60 -3.73
CA HIS A 62 7.17 1.63 -4.94
C HIS A 62 6.46 0.89 -6.08
N ASN A 63 6.51 1.43 -7.29
CA ASN A 63 5.66 1.00 -8.42
C ASN A 63 5.80 -0.50 -8.74
N ASP A 64 6.99 -1.07 -8.52
CA ASP A 64 7.32 -2.48 -8.77
C ASP A 64 6.50 -3.46 -7.91
N TYR A 65 5.95 -3.00 -6.78
CA TYR A 65 5.17 -3.81 -5.83
C TYR A 65 3.66 -3.55 -5.92
N THR A 66 3.19 -2.92 -7.00
CA THR A 66 1.79 -2.46 -7.11
C THR A 66 0.88 -3.39 -7.91
N THR A 67 1.41 -4.53 -8.37
CA THR A 67 0.63 -5.59 -9.01
C THR A 67 -0.38 -6.16 -8.00
N LEU A 68 -1.61 -6.40 -8.44
CA LEU A 68 -2.65 -6.96 -7.57
C LEU A 68 -2.21 -8.28 -6.94
N ASN A 69 -2.60 -8.49 -5.68
CA ASN A 69 -2.29 -9.69 -4.90
C ASN A 69 -0.78 -9.90 -4.62
N THR A 70 0.06 -8.87 -4.82
CA THR A 70 1.47 -8.90 -4.39
C THR A 70 1.52 -8.94 -2.86
N PRO A 71 2.18 -9.94 -2.24
CA PRO A 71 2.34 -9.99 -0.80
C PRO A 71 3.33 -8.92 -0.32
N VAL A 72 2.99 -8.28 0.81
CA VAL A 72 3.80 -7.26 1.49
C VAL A 72 3.61 -7.41 3.00
N TRP A 73 4.53 -6.86 3.80
CA TRP A 73 4.54 -7.02 5.26
C TRP A 73 4.59 -5.67 5.97
N ALA A 74 4.02 -5.59 7.17
CA ALA A 74 3.93 -4.38 8.01
C ALA A 74 3.76 -4.78 9.48
#